data_AF-A0A420DAI5-F1
#
_entry.id   AF-A0A420DAI5-F1
#
_cell.length_a   1.000
_cell.length_b   1.000
_cell.length_c   1.000
_cell.angle_alpha   90.00
_cell.angle_beta   90.00
_cell.angle_gamma   90.00
#
_symmetry.space_group_name_H-M   'P 1'
#
loop_
_entity.id
_entity.type
_entity.pdbx_description
1 polymer ?
#
loop_
_entity_poly.entity_id
_entity_poly.type
_entity_poly.pdbx_seq_one_letter_code
_entity_poly.pdbx_strand_id
1 'polypeptide(L)'
;MNCEKLQKSLKSESFLNVLNNGKKFEKEAVIYAKEINRNIFLLFVILKDLKMEKIRASIANFDCFESIGIKDPIQLMFHLTITKKEDFHYFEKYVNVSV
;
A
#
# COMPACT_ATOMS: atom_id res chain seq x y z
N MET A 1 12.73 4.55 9.01
CA MET A 1 12.37 4.59 7.59
C MET A 1 12.13 6.03 7.18
N ASN A 2 12.49 6.42 5.96
CA ASN A 2 12.06 7.69 5.35
C ASN A 2 10.94 7.31 4.36
N CYS A 3 9.69 7.70 4.64
CA CYS A 3 8.57 7.38 3.75
C CYS A 3 8.76 7.90 2.32
N GLU A 4 9.55 8.95 2.13
CA GLU A 4 9.93 9.43 0.79
C GLU A 4 10.79 8.40 0.07
N LYS A 5 11.72 7.72 0.76
CA LYS A 5 12.52 6.63 0.18
C LYS A 5 11.64 5.44 -0.20
N LEU A 6 10.69 5.07 0.65
CA LEU A 6 9.73 4.00 0.34
C LEU A 6 8.89 4.38 -0.88
N GLN A 7 8.32 5.58 -0.91
CA GLN A 7 7.52 6.05 -2.04
C GLN A 7 8.31 6.09 -3.34
N LYS A 8 9.59 6.51 -3.30
CA LYS A 8 10.49 6.43 -4.46
C LYS A 8 10.70 4.99 -4.92
N SER A 9 10.91 4.07 -3.97
CA SER A 9 11.12 2.65 -4.27
C SER A 9 9.86 1.99 -4.85
N LEU A 10 8.68 2.30 -4.31
CA LEU A 10 7.41 1.82 -4.86
C LEU A 10 7.23 2.29 -6.31
N LYS A 11 7.53 3.57 -6.59
CA LYS A 11 7.48 4.10 -7.96
C LYS A 11 8.47 3.40 -8.89
N SER A 12 9.68 3.08 -8.45
CA SER A 12 10.65 2.35 -9.28
C SER A 12 10.24 0.89 -9.54
N GLU A 13 9.51 0.28 -8.61
CA GLU A 13 9.01 -1.10 -8.71
C GLU A 13 7.70 -1.24 -9.49
N SER A 14 7.35 -0.23 -10.30
CA SER A 14 6.15 -0.19 -11.14
C SER A 14 4.82 -0.17 -10.36
N PHE A 15 4.82 0.33 -9.12
CA PHE A 15 3.56 0.65 -8.45
C PHE A 15 2.99 1.96 -8.98
N LEU A 16 1.69 1.96 -9.23
CA LEU A 16 0.94 3.13 -9.67
C LEU A 16 0.19 3.75 -8.49
N ASN A 17 0.09 5.08 -8.49
CA ASN A 17 -0.75 5.79 -7.52
C ASN A 17 -2.22 5.56 -7.83
N VAL A 18 -3.00 5.24 -6.81
CA VAL A 18 -4.45 5.12 -6.89
C VAL A 18 -5.09 6.40 -6.36
N LEU A 19 -6.09 6.91 -7.07
CA LEU A 19 -6.90 8.04 -6.59
C LEU A 19 -7.82 7.59 -5.47
N ASN A 20 -7.66 8.17 -4.28
CA ASN A 20 -8.45 7.85 -3.10
C ASN A 20 -9.74 8.69 -3.03
N ASN A 21 -10.72 8.36 -3.87
CA ASN A 21 -11.97 9.11 -3.99
C ASN A 21 -13.15 8.52 -3.20
N GLY A 22 -12.96 7.35 -2.60
CA GLY A 22 -13.97 6.62 -1.84
C GLY A 22 -13.85 6.82 -0.33
N LYS A 23 -14.57 5.98 0.42
CA LYS A 23 -14.57 5.99 1.89
C LYS A 23 -13.76 4.83 2.49
N LYS A 24 -13.12 4.01 1.65
CA LYS A 24 -12.41 2.80 2.08
C LYS A 24 -11.19 3.12 2.93
N PHE A 25 -10.43 4.14 2.53
CA PHE A 25 -9.22 4.58 3.20
C PHE A 25 -9.41 5.99 3.77
N GLU A 26 -8.59 6.35 4.75
CA GLU A 26 -8.56 7.70 5.29
C GLU A 26 -8.30 8.72 4.16
N LYS A 27 -8.92 9.92 4.22
CA LYS A 27 -8.91 10.88 3.09
C LYS A 27 -7.51 11.31 2.64
N GLU A 28 -6.55 11.34 3.55
CA GLU A 28 -5.16 11.72 3.29
C GLU A 28 -4.25 10.51 2.98
N ALA A 29 -4.82 9.31 2.89
CA ALA A 29 -4.07 8.11 2.57
C ALA A 29 -3.50 8.19 1.15
N VAL A 30 -2.20 7.92 1.03
CA VAL A 30 -1.55 7.73 -0.26
C VAL A 30 -1.53 6.24 -0.56
N ILE A 31 -2.10 5.86 -1.71
CA ILE A 31 -2.31 4.47 -2.09
C ILE A 31 -1.45 4.15 -3.32
N TYR A 32 -0.62 3.13 -3.20
CA TYR A 32 0.17 2.56 -4.29
C TYR A 32 -0.32 1.14 -4.55
N ALA A 33 -0.50 0.79 -5.82
CA ALA A 33 -0.97 -0.53 -6.22
C ALA A 33 -0.15 -1.07 -7.40
N LYS A 34 0.11 -2.38 -7.38
CA LYS A 34 0.70 -3.13 -8.48
C LYS A 34 -0.15 -4.37 -8.70
N GLU A 35 -0.60 -4.58 -9.93
CA GLU A 35 -1.26 -5.83 -10.29
C GLU A 35 -0.22 -6.96 -10.31
N ILE A 36 -0.49 -8.02 -9.57
CA ILE A 36 0.40 -9.19 -9.46
C ILE A 36 -0.19 -10.44 -10.10
N ASN A 37 -1.51 -10.45 -10.31
CA ASN A 37 -2.26 -11.44 -11.07
C ASN A 37 -3.59 -10.80 -11.48
N ARG A 38 -4.32 -11.38 -12.43
CA ARG A 38 -5.56 -10.86 -13.01
C ARG A 38 -6.52 -10.34 -11.93
N ASN A 39 -6.64 -9.01 -11.83
CA ASN A 39 -7.47 -8.30 -10.85
C ASN A 39 -7.07 -8.47 -9.37
N ILE A 40 -5.88 -9.01 -9.12
CA ILE A 40 -5.26 -9.15 -7.80
C ILE A 40 -4.12 -8.15 -7.68
N PHE A 41 -4.22 -7.29 -6.68
CA PHE A 41 -3.31 -6.18 -6.47
C PHE A 41 -2.54 -6.35 -5.17
N LEU A 42 -1.24 -6.09 -5.23
CA LEU A 42 -0.43 -5.77 -4.06
C LEU A 42 -0.57 -4.27 -3.78
N LEU A 43 -1.04 -3.94 -2.58
CA LEU A 43 -1.40 -2.61 -2.15
C LEU A 43 -0.50 -2.14 -1.02
N PHE A 44 -0.07 -0.88 -1.12
CA PHE A 44 0.54 -0.13 -0.03
C PHE A 44 -0.28 1.13 0.24
N VAL A 45 -0.85 1.22 1.44
CA VAL A 45 -1.61 2.38 1.91
C VAL A 45 -0.80 3.05 2.99
N ILE A 46 -0.34 4.26 2.72
CA ILE A 46 0.48 5.06 3.62
C ILE A 46 -0.39 6.13 4.25
N LEU A 47 -0.51 6.08 5.56
CA LEU A 47 -1.28 7.02 6.38
C LEU A 47 -0.31 7.93 7.11
N LYS A 48 -0.47 9.24 6.91
CA LYS A 48 0.20 10.23 7.75
C LYS A 48 -0.66 10.47 9.00
N ASP A 49 -0.11 10.13 10.16
CA ASP A 49 -0.64 10.55 11.46
C ASP A 49 0.36 11.54 12.08
N LEU A 50 -0.12 12.41 12.97
CA LEU A 50 0.63 13.47 13.65
C LEU A 50 1.78 12.92 14.52
N LYS A 51 1.75 11.63 14.85
CA LYS A 51 2.74 10.97 15.72
C LYS A 51 3.65 10.01 14.96
N MET A 52 3.12 9.21 14.04
CA MET A 52 3.88 8.21 13.28
C MET A 52 3.18 7.87 11.96
N GLU A 53 3.94 7.56 10.92
CA GLU A 53 3.38 7.04 9.68
C GLU A 53 2.97 5.56 9.87
N LYS A 54 1.74 5.25 9.48
CA LYS A 54 1.19 3.89 9.50
C LYS A 54 1.09 3.37 8.08
N ILE A 55 1.64 2.19 7.83
CA ILE A 55 1.59 1.56 6.50
C ILE A 55 0.73 0.31 6.58
N ARG A 56 -0.17 0.14 5.62
CA ARG A 56 -0.90 -1.09 5.41
C ARG A 56 -0.45 -1.72 4.10
N ALA A 57 0.00 -2.96 4.17
CA ALA A 57 0.35 -3.79 3.03
C ALA A 57 -0.75 -4.84 2.84
N SER A 58 -1.27 -5.02 1.64
CA SER A 58 -2.37 -5.97 1.40
C SER A 58 -2.27 -6.65 0.04
N ILE A 59 -2.73 -7.90 -0.05
CA ILE A 59 -3.01 -8.54 -1.34
C ILE A 59 -4.52 -8.70 -1.42
N ALA A 60 -5.14 -8.12 -2.44
CA ALA A 60 -6.59 -8.07 -2.54
C ALA A 60 -7.07 -8.09 -3.99
N ASN A 61 -8.23 -8.71 -4.21
CA ASN A 61 -8.91 -8.78 -5.50
C ASN A 61 -9.90 -7.63 -5.63
N PHE A 62 -9.90 -6.96 -6.77
CA PHE A 62 -10.78 -5.84 -7.12
C PHE A 62 -11.38 -6.01 -8.51
N ASP A 63 -12.48 -5.31 -8.82
CA ASP A 63 -13.08 -5.32 -10.17
C ASP A 63 -12.06 -4.87 -11.23
N CYS A 64 -11.32 -3.81 -10.90
CA CYS A 64 -10.28 -3.19 -11.71
C CYS A 64 -9.42 -2.25 -10.85
N PHE A 65 -8.32 -1.73 -11.41
CA PHE A 65 -7.41 -0.82 -10.69
C PHE A 65 -8.12 0.43 -10.15
N GLU A 66 -9.00 1.03 -10.93
CA GLU A 66 -9.73 2.26 -10.59
C GLU A 66 -10.68 2.06 -9.41
N SER A 67 -11.12 0.82 -9.17
CA SER A 67 -12.03 0.51 -8.07
C SER A 67 -11.37 0.50 -6.69
N ILE A 68 -10.03 0.37 -6.61
CA ILE A 68 -9.27 0.22 -5.36
C ILE A 68 -9.54 1.38 -4.40
N GLY A 69 -9.53 2.61 -4.92
CA GLY A 69 -9.73 3.81 -4.11
C GLY A 69 -11.19 4.14 -3.83
N ILE A 70 -12.14 3.37 -4.36
CA ILE A 70 -13.58 3.69 -4.34
C ILE A 70 -14.38 2.66 -3.53
N LYS A 71 -14.14 1.36 -3.78
CA LYS A 71 -14.92 0.24 -3.25
C LYS A 71 -14.09 -0.62 -2.31
N ASP A 72 -14.78 -1.47 -1.54
CA ASP A 72 -14.15 -2.60 -0.88
C ASP A 72 -13.63 -3.64 -1.90
N PRO A 73 -12.55 -4.37 -1.58
CA PRO A 73 -12.11 -5.49 -2.40
C PRO A 73 -13.17 -6.58 -2.43
N ILE A 74 -13.27 -7.29 -3.56
CA ILE A 74 -14.05 -8.53 -3.66
C ILE A 74 -13.52 -9.56 -2.65
N GLN A 75 -12.20 -9.63 -2.51
CA GLN A 75 -11.55 -10.56 -1.59
C GLN A 75 -10.26 -9.96 -1.04
N LEU A 76 -10.05 -10.07 0.28
CA LEU A 76 -8.79 -9.76 0.94
C LEU A 76 -8.05 -11.07 1.22
N MET A 77 -6.88 -11.26 0.62
CA MET A 77 -6.08 -12.48 0.77
C MET A 77 -4.97 -12.33 1.81
N PHE A 78 -4.42 -11.11 1.92
CA PHE A 78 -3.39 -10.80 2.89
C PHE A 78 -3.56 -9.38 3.40
N HIS A 79 -3.25 -9.17 4.68
CA HIS A 79 -3.22 -7.85 5.26
C HIS A 79 -2.19 -7.79 6.39
N LEU A 80 -1.28 -6.82 6.30
CA LEU A 80 -0.31 -6.48 7.31
C LEU A 80 -0.44 -4.99 7.61
N THR A 81 -0.53 -4.66 8.90
CA THR A 81 -0.45 -3.29 9.37
C THR A 81 0.87 -3.09 10.10
N ILE A 82 1.61 -2.07 9.68
CA ILE A 82 2.89 -1.68 10.27
C ILE A 82 2.65 -0.39 11.05
N THR A 83 2.68 -0.48 12.37
CA THR A 83 2.43 0.65 13.28
C THR A 83 3.65 1.03 14.12
N LYS A 84 4.65 0.15 14.24
CA LYS A 84 5.85 0.40 15.02
C LYS A 84 7.08 0.45 14.15
N LYS A 85 8.07 1.24 14.59
CA LYS A 85 9.34 1.42 13.88
C LYS A 85 10.09 0.10 13.69
N GLU A 86 9.98 -0.82 14.65
CA GLU A 86 10.63 -2.13 14.60
C GLU A 86 10.05 -3.04 13.51
N ASP A 87 8.73 -3.00 13.30
CA ASP A 87 8.03 -3.80 12.30
C ASP A 87 8.44 -3.43 10.87
N PHE A 88 8.87 -2.18 10.67
CA PHE A 88 9.42 -1.73 9.38
C PHE A 88 10.72 -2.42 9.01
N HIS A 89 11.58 -2.76 9.97
CA HIS A 89 12.85 -3.41 9.66
C HIS A 89 12.62 -4.80 9.04
N TYR A 90 11.60 -5.51 9.51
CA TYR A 90 11.18 -6.77 8.92
C TYR A 90 10.57 -6.54 7.53
N PHE A 91 9.71 -5.53 7.40
CA PHE A 91 9.10 -5.19 6.13
C PHE A 91 10.15 -4.84 5.04
N GLU A 92 11.16 -4.02 5.33
CA GLU A 92 12.24 -3.70 4.38
C GLU A 92 12.96 -4.96 3.90
N LYS A 93 13.22 -5.94 4.78
CA LYS A 93 13.81 -7.23 4.40
C LYS A 93 12.93 -8.04 3.46
N TYR A 94 11.61 -7.96 3.61
CA TYR A 94 10.67 -8.69 2.75
C TYR A 94 10.42 -8.02 1.40
N VAL A 95 10.45 -6.69 1.34
CA VAL A 95 10.25 -5.95 0.08
C VAL A 95 11.50 -5.98 -0.79
N ASN A 96 12.69 -6.16 -0.20
CA ASN A 96 13.96 -6.39 -0.89
C ASN A 96 14.13 -5.53 -2.16
N VAL A 97 13.87 -4.23 -1.99
CA VAL A 97 14.41 -3.20 -2.88
C VAL A 97 15.92 -3.35 -2.74
N SER A 98 16.55 -3.91 -3.77
CA SER A 98 17.99 -4.18 -3.76
C SER A 98 18.73 -2.86 -3.46
N VAL A 99 19.55 -2.86 -2.40
CA VAL A 99 20.53 -1.79 -2.14
C VAL A 99 21.64 -1.89 -3.18
#